data_AF-A0A1J3IIL5-F1
#
_entry.id   AF-A0A1J3IIL5-F1
#
_cell.length_a   1.000
_cell.length_b   1.000
_cell.length_c   1.000
_cell.angle_alpha   90.00
_cell.angle_beta   90.00
_cell.angle_gamma   90.00
#
_symmetry.space_group_name_H-M   'P 1'
#
loop_
_entity.id
_entity.type
_entity.pdbx_description
1 polymer ?
#
loop_
_entity_poly.entity_id
_entity_poly.type
_entity_poly.pdbx_seq_one_letter_code
_entity_poly.pdbx_strand_id
1 'polypeptide(L)'
;EFEQFGKVYQDYCEAMSSLSLKIMELLGISLGVTREYFRGFFEENDSIMRLNYYPPCQTPDLTLGTGPHCDPSSLTILHQD
;
A
#
# COMPACT_ATOMS: atom_id res chain seq x y z
N GLU A 1 -4.11 -6.09 25.63
CA GLU A 1 -2.82 -6.40 24.97
C GLU A 1 -2.82 -6.00 23.49
N PHE A 2 -3.79 -6.46 22.70
CA PHE A 2 -3.87 -6.08 21.27
C PHE A 2 -4.35 -4.66 20.98
N GLU A 3 -4.93 -3.95 21.95
CA GLU A 3 -5.48 -2.60 21.75
C GLU A 3 -4.42 -1.58 21.32
N GLN A 4 -3.25 -1.59 21.98
CA GLN A 4 -2.15 -0.69 21.63
C GLN A 4 -1.61 -0.99 20.22
N PHE A 5 -1.48 -2.27 19.87
CA PHE A 5 -1.00 -2.70 18.56
C PHE A 5 -1.99 -2.36 17.44
N GLY A 6 -3.28 -2.58 17.69
CA GLY A 6 -4.35 -2.20 16.78
C GLY A 6 -4.37 -0.70 16.51
N LYS A 7 -4.14 0.13 17.54
CA LYS A 7 -4.05 1.58 17.38
C LYS A 7 -2.88 2.00 16.48
N VAL A 8 -1.69 1.42 16.69
CA VAL A 8 -0.51 1.73 15.85
C VAL A 8 -0.77 1.40 14.39
N TYR A 9 -1.41 0.26 14.10
CA TYR A 9 -1.77 -0.10 12.74
C TYR A 9 -2.83 0.79 12.13
N GLN A 10 -3.85 1.17 12.92
CA GLN A 10 -4.87 2.10 12.47
C GLN A 10 -4.25 3.44 12.08
N ASP A 11 -3.42 4.01 12.96
CA ASP A 11 -2.72 5.27 12.73
C ASP A 11 -1.83 5.20 11.46
N TYR A 12 -1.15 4.06 11.26
CA TYR A 12 -0.34 3.82 10.05
C TYR A 12 -1.19 3.74 8.77
N CYS A 13 -2.29 2.98 8.80
CA CYS A 13 -3.21 2.84 7.66
C CYS A 13 -3.84 4.20 7.28
N GLU A 14 -4.22 5.02 8.26
CA GLU A 14 -4.76 6.37 8.02
C GLU A 14 -3.72 7.29 7.37
N ALA A 15 -2.46 7.24 7.85
CA ALA A 15 -1.36 7.97 7.24
C ALA A 15 -1.09 7.51 5.80
N MET A 16 -1.12 6.20 5.54
CA MET A 16 -0.92 5.64 4.20
C MET A 16 -2.08 5.95 3.25
N SER A 17 -3.33 5.95 3.71
CA SER A 17 -4.49 6.37 2.92
C SER A 17 -4.41 7.86 2.56
N SER A 18 -4.00 8.70 3.51
CA SER A 18 -3.77 10.12 3.24
C SER A 18 -2.65 10.36 2.22
N LEU A 19 -1.59 9.54 2.27
CA LEU A 19 -0.50 9.58 1.29
C LEU A 19 -0.93 9.08 -0.09
N SER A 20 -1.69 7.99 -0.16
CA SER A 20 -2.16 7.42 -1.42
C SER A 20 -3.03 8.40 -2.20
N LEU A 21 -3.94 9.10 -1.51
CA LEU A 21 -4.77 10.14 -2.12
C LEU A 21 -3.96 11.31 -2.69
N LYS A 22 -2.89 11.73 -2.00
CA LYS A 22 -1.96 12.75 -2.52
C LYS A 22 -1.20 12.26 -3.76
N ILE A 23 -0.83 10.99 -3.81
CA ILE A 23 -0.20 10.39 -4.99
C ILE A 23 -1.20 10.36 -6.15
N MET A 24 -2.46 9.99 -5.91
CA MET A 24 -3.52 10.00 -6.92
C MET A 24 -3.76 11.39 -7.51
N GLU A 25 -3.70 12.44 -6.69
CA GLU A 25 -3.75 13.84 -7.15
C GLU A 25 -2.59 14.16 -8.12
N LEU A 26 -1.36 13.78 -7.75
CA LEU A 26 -0.18 14.01 -8.58
C LEU A 26 -0.24 13.24 -9.91
N LEU A 27 -0.74 12.00 -9.88
CA LEU A 27 -0.99 11.22 -11.09
C LEU A 27 -2.03 11.88 -11.99
N GLY A 28 -3.09 12.45 -11.41
CA GLY A 28 -4.10 13.20 -12.15
C GLY A 28 -3.50 14.39 -12.90
N ILE A 29 -2.69 15.19 -12.20
CA ILE A 29 -1.97 16.33 -12.80
C ILE A 29 -1.04 15.85 -13.92
N SER A 30 -0.25 14.80 -13.68
CA SER A 30 0.72 14.26 -14.65
C SER A 30 0.05 13.78 -15.95
N LEU A 31 -1.13 13.17 -15.83
CA LEU A 31 -1.91 12.66 -16.97
C LEU A 31 -2.78 13.73 -17.64
N GLY A 32 -2.72 14.98 -17.19
CA GLY A 32 -3.46 16.11 -17.78
C GLY A 32 -4.97 16.11 -17.46
N VAL A 33 -5.41 15.34 -16.47
CA VAL A 33 -6.77 15.43 -15.91
C VAL A 33 -6.79 16.39 -14.73
N THR A 34 -7.98 16.69 -14.19
CA THR A 34 -8.07 17.51 -12.97
C THR A 34 -7.39 16.79 -11.80
N ARG A 35 -6.77 17.57 -10.92
CA ARG A 35 -6.09 17.06 -9.71
C ARG A 35 -7.02 16.18 -8.88
N GLU A 36 -8.29 16.54 -8.83
CA GLU A 36 -9.32 15.89 -8.02
C GLU A 36 -9.89 14.63 -8.68
N TYR A 37 -9.57 14.36 -9.96
CA TYR A 37 -10.19 13.28 -10.73
C TYR A 37 -10.00 11.90 -10.07
N PHE A 38 -8.75 11.48 -9.90
CA PHE A 38 -8.45 10.20 -9.23
C PHE A 38 -8.68 10.28 -7.73
N ARG A 39 -8.38 11.43 -7.10
CA ARG A 39 -8.60 11.63 -5.66
C ARG A 39 -10.06 11.34 -5.28
N GLY A 40 -11.01 11.95 -5.99
CA GLY A 40 -12.43 11.79 -5.74
C GLY A 40 -12.91 10.36 -6.05
N PHE A 41 -12.38 9.72 -7.09
CA PHE A 41 -12.69 8.33 -7.40
C PHE A 41 -12.26 7.36 -6.27
N PHE A 42 -11.15 7.65 -5.59
CA PHE A 42 -10.59 6.80 -4.52
C PHE A 42 -10.82 7.33 -3.10
N GLU A 43 -11.69 8.33 -2.89
CA GLU A 43 -11.86 8.99 -1.59
C GLU A 43 -12.33 8.03 -0.49
N GLU A 44 -13.22 7.10 -0.82
CA GLU A 44 -13.71 6.03 0.06
C GLU A 44 -13.06 4.67 -0.28
N ASN A 45 -11.75 4.68 -0.55
CA ASN A 45 -11.03 3.46 -0.93
C ASN A 45 -11.10 2.35 0.14
N ASP A 46 -11.18 1.11 -0.33
CA ASP A 46 -10.97 -0.08 0.49
C ASP A 46 -9.51 -0.53 0.38
N SER A 47 -8.70 -0.13 1.36
CA SER A 47 -7.26 -0.40 1.41
C SER A 47 -6.94 -1.56 2.36
N ILE A 48 -5.99 -2.41 1.95
CA ILE A 48 -5.52 -3.54 2.74
C ILE A 48 -4.05 -3.34 3.10
N MET A 49 -3.71 -3.48 4.37
CA MET A 49 -2.33 -3.58 4.81
C MET A 49 -1.89 -5.06 4.88
N ARG A 50 -0.76 -5.37 4.24
CA ARG A 50 -0.14 -6.71 4.27
C ARG A 50 1.22 -6.64 4.94
N LEU A 51 1.42 -7.46 5.97
CA LEU A 51 2.69 -7.60 6.67
C LEU A 51 3.36 -8.89 6.22
N ASN A 52 4.33 -8.78 5.32
CA ASN A 52 5.04 -9.93 4.79
C ASN A 52 6.25 -10.24 5.70
N TYR A 53 6.30 -11.45 6.24
CA TYR A 53 7.47 -11.96 6.94
C TYR A 53 8.07 -13.12 6.16
N TYR A 54 9.28 -12.93 5.65
CA TYR A 54 10.02 -13.96 4.93
C TYR A 54 11.08 -14.57 5.86
N PRO A 55 10.88 -15.79 6.37
CA PRO A 55 11.85 -16.42 7.26
C PRO A 55 13.15 -16.76 6.51
N PRO A 56 14.29 -16.92 7.24
CA PRO A 56 15.53 -17.37 6.65
C PRO A 56 15.36 -18.69 5.87
N CYS A 57 15.92 -18.74 4.66
CA CYS A 57 15.86 -19.91 3.78
C CYS A 57 17.22 -20.59 3.66
N GLN A 58 17.25 -21.93 3.66
CA GLN A 58 18.48 -22.71 3.49
C GLN A 58 19.01 -22.69 2.06
N THR A 59 18.13 -22.47 1.08
CA THR A 59 18.45 -22.45 -0.36
C THR A 59 17.85 -21.21 -1.02
N PRO A 60 18.27 -19.98 -0.63
CA PRO A 60 17.64 -18.75 -1.07
C PRO A 60 17.64 -18.59 -2.60
N ASP A 61 18.70 -19.06 -3.27
CA ASP A 61 18.85 -18.97 -4.73
C ASP A 61 17.87 -19.85 -5.52
N LEU A 62 17.21 -20.81 -4.85
CA LEU A 62 16.25 -21.75 -5.45
C LEU A 62 14.81 -21.51 -4.99
N THR A 63 14.57 -20.43 -4.24
CA THR A 63 13.26 -20.16 -3.61
C THR A 63 12.82 -18.73 -3.82
N LEU A 64 11.51 -18.52 -3.86
CA LEU A 64 10.91 -17.19 -3.88
C LEU A 64 10.02 -17.04 -2.65
N GLY A 65 10.14 -15.91 -1.96
CA GLY A 65 9.21 -15.57 -0.88
C GLY A 65 7.79 -15.35 -1.39
N THR A 66 7.67 -14.63 -2.51
CA THR A 66 6.43 -14.49 -3.29
C THR A 66 6.76 -14.66 -4.77
N GLY A 67 5.90 -15.37 -5.50
CA GLY A 67 6.09 -15.60 -6.94
C GLY A 67 5.88 -14.33 -7.76
N PRO A 68 6.32 -14.27 -9.04
CA PRO A 68 6.04 -13.15 -9.92
C PRO A 68 4.53 -12.93 -10.09
N HIS A 69 4.06 -11.71 -9.84
CA HIS A 69 2.65 -11.34 -9.95
C HIS A 69 2.49 -9.83 -10.16
N CYS A 70 1.23 -9.41 -10.39
CA CYS A 70 0.80 -8.03 -10.30
C CYS A 70 -0.25 -7.93 -9.17
N ASP A 71 -0.19 -6.86 -8.39
CA ASP A 71 -1.24 -6.60 -7.42
C ASP A 71 -2.55 -6.23 -8.12
N PRO A 72 -3.70 -6.65 -7.59
CA PRO A 72 -5.01 -6.27 -8.12
C PRO A 72 -5.43 -4.86 -7.65
N SER A 73 -4.67 -4.22 -6.76
CA SER A 73 -4.93 -2.87 -6.26
C SER A 73 -4.53 -1.81 -7.28
N SER A 74 -5.16 -0.63 -7.19
CA SER A 74 -4.81 0.51 -8.05
C SER A 74 -3.46 1.14 -7.70
N LEU A 75 -3.04 1.06 -6.44
CA LEU A 75 -1.76 1.55 -5.94
C LEU A 75 -1.30 0.68 -4.77
N THR A 76 -0.03 0.29 -4.77
CA THR A 76 0.64 -0.38 -3.64
C THR A 76 1.76 0.53 -3.13
N ILE A 77 1.76 0.82 -1.84
CA ILE A 77 2.85 1.50 -1.13
C ILE A 77 3.59 0.44 -0.31
N LEU A 78 4.87 0.24 -0.59
CA LEU A 78 5.69 -0.79 0.05
C LEU A 78 6.77 -0.16 0.93
N HIS A 79 6.85 -0.62 2.17
CA HIS A 79 7.93 -0.32 3.11
C HIS A 79 8.65 -1.63 3.47
N GLN A 80 9.99 -1.60 3.47
CA GLN A 80 10.87 -2.75 3.71
C GLN A 80 11.89 -2.38 4.80
N ASP A 81 12.39 -3.39 5.51
CA ASP A 81 13.44 -3.29 6.53
C ASP A 81 14.86 -3.38 5.97
#